data_AF-A0A6C0K9R6-F1
#
_entry.id   AF-A0A6C0K9R6-F1
#
_cell.length_a   1.000
_cell.length_b   1.000
_cell.length_c   1.000
_cell.angle_alpha   90.00
_cell.angle_beta   90.00
_cell.angle_gamma   90.00
#
_symmetry.space_group_name_H-M   'P 1'
#
loop_
_entity.id
_entity.type
_entity.pdbx_description
1 polymer ?
#
loop_
_entity_poly.entity_id
_entity_poly.type
_entity_poly.pdbx_seq_one_letter_code
_entity_poly.pdbx_strand_id
1 'polypeptide(L)'
;MLAQGPTQPQIQTHSSVRTIFRSLPATLPPILEDKSKRRKQNIPKAVKEQLWVRDMGYVFEGKCKVTWCTNKVTVFDFQCGHNIPESKGGETALPNLQAICARCNTSMGDRYTIDEWSKKHETLVTAPKPMPKSIWRFFRCFSSK
;
A
#
# COMPACT_ATOMS: atom_id res chain seq x y z
N MET A 1 -10.66 -35.94 -46.33
CA MET A 1 -11.30 -34.66 -45.97
C MET A 1 -12.79 -34.87 -46.15
N LEU A 2 -13.60 -35.02 -45.11
CA LEU A 2 -14.26 -33.95 -44.38
C LEU A 2 -14.71 -34.47 -43.00
N ALA A 3 -14.30 -33.81 -41.92
CA ALA A 3 -14.76 -34.11 -40.56
C ALA A 3 -16.12 -33.43 -40.34
N GLN A 4 -17.14 -34.21 -39.96
CA GLN A 4 -18.45 -33.71 -39.56
C GLN A 4 -18.34 -33.14 -38.14
N GLY A 5 -18.64 -31.85 -37.98
CA GLY A 5 -18.65 -31.17 -36.68
C GLY A 5 -19.85 -31.56 -35.81
N PRO A 6 -19.77 -31.35 -34.48
CA PRO A 6 -20.84 -31.72 -33.56
C PRO A 6 -22.06 -30.80 -33.71
N THR A 7 -23.22 -31.42 -33.88
CA THR A 7 -24.54 -30.78 -33.91
C THR A 7 -24.93 -30.22 -32.54
N GLN A 8 -25.25 -28.93 -32.47
CA GLN A 8 -25.76 -28.27 -31.26
C GLN A 8 -27.22 -28.66 -30.96
N PRO A 9 -27.60 -28.84 -29.69
CA PRO A 9 -29.00 -29.09 -29.32
C PRO A 9 -29.84 -27.80 -29.36
N GLN A 10 -31.02 -27.90 -29.94
CA GLN A 10 -32.02 -26.82 -30.03
C GLN A 10 -32.77 -26.70 -28.70
N ILE A 11 -32.67 -25.54 -28.04
CA ILE A 11 -33.40 -25.23 -26.80
C ILE A 11 -34.75 -24.61 -27.18
N GLN A 12 -35.85 -25.25 -26.78
CA GLN A 12 -37.22 -24.78 -26.99
C GLN A 12 -37.56 -23.67 -25.98
N THR A 13 -37.93 -22.49 -26.48
CA THR A 13 -38.31 -21.34 -25.66
C THR A 13 -39.81 -21.39 -25.34
N HIS A 14 -40.16 -21.65 -24.08
CA HIS A 14 -41.54 -21.46 -23.64
C HIS A 14 -41.81 -19.98 -23.35
N SER A 15 -42.49 -19.34 -24.30
CA SER A 15 -43.18 -18.07 -24.13
C SER A 15 -44.35 -18.24 -23.15
N SER A 16 -44.43 -17.31 -22.19
CA SER A 16 -45.65 -16.84 -21.48
C SER A 16 -45.58 -16.98 -19.96
N VAL A 17 -44.92 -16.01 -19.32
CA VAL A 17 -45.46 -15.34 -18.11
C VAL A 17 -45.03 -13.86 -18.17
N ARG A 18 -45.77 -13.05 -18.92
CA ARG A 18 -45.79 -11.60 -18.73
C ARG A 18 -47.09 -11.27 -17.98
N THR A 19 -47.01 -10.30 -17.06
CA THR A 19 -48.05 -9.84 -16.13
C THR A 19 -48.03 -10.67 -14.84
N ILE A 20 -47.42 -10.24 -13.73
CA ILE A 20 -47.72 -9.05 -12.92
C ILE A 20 -46.41 -8.51 -12.31
N PHE A 21 -45.92 -7.37 -12.78
CA PHE A 21 -44.95 -6.55 -12.03
C PHE A 21 -45.47 -5.12 -12.03
N ARG A 22 -46.42 -4.86 -11.13
CA ARG A 22 -46.98 -3.54 -10.90
C ARG A 22 -46.04 -2.77 -9.97
N SER A 23 -45.23 -1.90 -10.56
CA SER A 23 -44.64 -0.66 -10.01
C SER A 23 -44.25 -0.67 -8.53
N LEU A 24 -43.02 -1.08 -8.23
CA LEU A 24 -42.32 -0.67 -7.00
C LEU A 24 -41.72 0.73 -7.21
N PRO A 25 -41.95 1.72 -6.32
CA PRO A 25 -41.36 3.04 -6.45
C PRO A 25 -39.83 2.99 -6.27
N ALA A 26 -39.13 3.63 -7.21
CA ALA A 26 -37.68 3.59 -7.37
C ALA A 26 -36.93 4.59 -6.46
N THR A 27 -37.22 4.60 -5.16
CA THR A 27 -36.37 5.33 -4.23
C THR A 27 -36.28 4.59 -2.91
N LEU A 28 -35.33 3.66 -2.84
CA LEU A 28 -34.82 3.22 -1.55
C LEU A 28 -34.21 4.46 -0.86
N PRO A 29 -34.58 4.78 0.39
CA PRO A 29 -33.87 5.82 1.13
C PRO A 29 -32.39 5.45 1.22
N PRO A 30 -31.45 6.43 1.16
CA PRO A 30 -30.06 6.16 1.43
C PRO A 30 -29.98 5.59 2.85
N ILE A 31 -29.63 4.32 2.94
CA ILE A 31 -29.33 3.65 4.20
C ILE A 31 -28.23 4.52 4.81
N LEU A 32 -28.54 5.26 5.88
CA LEU A 32 -27.54 6.00 6.63
C LEU A 32 -26.68 4.93 7.30
N GLU A 33 -25.65 4.52 6.59
CA GLU A 33 -24.68 3.54 7.06
C GLU A 33 -24.08 4.06 8.35
N ASP A 34 -24.41 3.38 9.45
CA ASP A 34 -23.76 3.57 10.71
C ASP A 34 -22.25 3.51 10.46
N LYS A 35 -21.55 4.60 10.74
CA LYS A 35 -20.09 4.68 10.77
C LYS A 35 -19.58 3.87 11.96
N SER A 36 -19.93 2.59 12.00
CA SER A 36 -19.31 1.60 12.86
C SER A 36 -17.81 1.70 12.64
N LYS A 37 -17.04 1.72 13.73
CA LYS A 37 -15.58 1.74 13.68
C LYS A 37 -15.13 0.63 12.73
N ARG A 38 -14.60 1.00 11.56
CA ARG A 38 -14.07 0.04 10.60
C ARG A 38 -13.01 -0.79 11.31
N ARG A 39 -13.28 -2.09 11.44
CA ARG A 39 -12.30 -3.04 11.96
C ARG A 39 -11.22 -3.18 10.92
N LYS A 40 -9.97 -3.08 11.36
CA LYS A 40 -8.80 -3.23 10.48
C LYS A 40 -8.88 -4.56 9.73
N GLN A 41 -8.73 -4.51 8.42
CA GLN A 41 -8.74 -5.72 7.60
C GLN A 41 -7.55 -6.63 7.97
N ASN A 42 -7.82 -7.93 8.06
CA ASN A 42 -6.76 -8.90 8.31
C ASN A 42 -6.03 -9.20 7.00
N ILE A 43 -4.70 -9.07 7.01
CA ILE A 43 -3.85 -9.40 5.87
C ILE A 43 -3.55 -10.91 5.93
N PRO A 44 -4.00 -11.72 4.95
CA PRO A 44 -3.74 -13.16 4.93
C PRO A 44 -2.24 -13.46 4.92
N LYS A 45 -1.82 -14.57 5.55
CA LYS A 45 -0.40 -14.97 5.64
C LYS A 45 0.24 -15.11 4.26
N ALA A 46 -0.46 -15.77 3.32
CA ALA A 46 0.00 -15.93 1.94
C ALA A 46 0.32 -14.59 1.25
N VAL A 47 -0.47 -13.54 1.51
CA VAL A 47 -0.22 -12.20 0.95
C VAL A 47 1.05 -11.59 1.56
N LYS A 48 1.31 -11.81 2.85
CA LYS A 48 2.54 -11.34 3.50
C LYS A 48 3.79 -12.04 2.96
N GLU A 49 3.70 -13.34 2.72
CA GLU A 49 4.78 -14.13 2.13
C GLU A 49 5.06 -13.68 0.70
N GLN A 50 4.01 -13.52 -0.12
CA GLN A 50 4.13 -12.98 -1.48
C GLN A 50 4.70 -11.56 -1.50
N LEU A 51 4.29 -10.71 -0.55
CA LEU A 51 4.81 -9.36 -0.40
C LEU A 51 6.31 -9.37 -0.14
N TRP A 52 6.77 -10.25 0.75
CA TRP A 52 8.19 -10.40 1.06
C TRP A 52 8.99 -10.84 -0.17
N VAL A 53 8.54 -11.90 -0.86
CA VAL A 53 9.20 -12.41 -2.06
C VAL A 53 9.25 -11.34 -3.17
N ARG A 54 8.21 -10.52 -3.31
CA ARG A 54 8.20 -9.41 -4.27
C ARG A 54 9.18 -8.30 -3.93
N ASP A 55 9.23 -7.88 -2.66
CA ASP A 55 10.00 -6.68 -2.28
C ASP A 55 11.48 -6.97 -2.00
N MET A 56 11.77 -8.13 -1.42
CA MET A 56 13.10 -8.52 -0.98
C MET A 56 13.66 -9.72 -1.75
N GLY A 57 12.81 -10.60 -2.27
CA GLY A 57 13.20 -11.89 -2.87
C GLY A 57 13.35 -13.00 -1.83
N TYR A 58 14.07 -14.06 -2.20
CA TYR A 58 14.34 -15.23 -1.35
C TYR A 58 15.52 -15.00 -0.38
N VAL A 59 15.45 -13.90 0.36
CA VAL A 59 16.45 -13.51 1.37
C VAL A 59 15.80 -13.43 2.75
N PHE A 60 16.58 -13.64 3.80
CA PHE A 60 16.08 -13.59 5.18
C PHE A 60 16.05 -12.17 5.77
N GLU A 61 16.79 -11.25 5.19
CA GLU A 61 16.82 -9.83 5.57
C GLU A 61 16.89 -8.91 4.35
N GLY A 62 16.37 -7.69 4.49
CA GLY A 62 16.34 -6.68 3.44
C GLY A 62 16.25 -5.26 3.99
N LYS A 63 16.54 -4.27 3.16
CA LYS A 63 16.42 -2.85 3.53
C LYS A 63 14.95 -2.43 3.52
N CYS A 64 14.52 -1.64 4.50
CA CYS A 64 13.20 -1.00 4.49
C CYS A 64 12.95 -0.25 3.16
N LYS A 65 11.73 -0.36 2.59
CA LYS A 65 11.37 0.31 1.32
C LYS A 65 11.53 1.84 1.34
N VAL A 66 11.42 2.46 2.52
CA VAL A 66 11.57 3.91 2.71
C VAL A 66 13.01 4.32 2.40
N THR A 67 13.19 5.27 1.46
CA THR A 67 14.49 5.57 0.83
C THR A 67 15.58 5.96 1.83
N TRP A 68 15.27 6.89 2.73
CA TRP A 68 16.15 7.44 3.76
C TRP A 68 16.35 6.50 4.95
N CYS A 69 15.52 5.45 5.08
CA CYS A 69 15.60 4.53 6.21
C CYS A 69 16.78 3.56 6.01
N THR A 70 17.68 3.51 6.99
CA THR A 70 18.83 2.58 7.00
C THR A 70 18.54 1.27 7.74
N ASN A 71 17.35 1.11 8.30
CA ASN A 71 16.99 -0.09 9.05
C ASN A 71 16.83 -1.29 8.12
N LYS A 72 17.35 -2.42 8.55
CA LYS A 72 17.03 -3.72 7.97
C LYS A 72 15.76 -4.28 8.61
N VAL A 73 15.02 -5.03 7.83
CA VAL A 73 13.90 -5.86 8.25
C VAL A 73 14.22 -7.30 7.89
N THR A 74 13.66 -8.24 8.65
CA THR A 74 13.74 -9.68 8.45
C THR A 74 12.36 -10.23 8.14
N VAL A 75 12.31 -11.48 7.66
CA VAL A 75 11.05 -12.21 7.39
C VAL A 75 10.14 -12.28 8.64
N PHE A 76 10.71 -12.15 9.84
CA PHE A 76 9.99 -12.32 11.09
C PHE A 76 9.44 -11.02 11.69
N ASP A 77 10.06 -9.87 11.40
CA ASP A 77 9.76 -8.59 12.07
C ASP A 77 9.25 -7.48 11.12
N PHE A 78 9.24 -7.72 9.81
CA PHE A 78 8.70 -6.76 8.86
C PHE A 78 7.20 -6.51 9.05
N GLN A 79 6.77 -5.31 8.65
CA GLN A 79 5.38 -4.91 8.65
C GLN A 79 4.89 -4.67 7.22
N CYS A 80 3.63 -5.00 6.97
CA CYS A 80 2.96 -4.71 5.71
C CYS A 80 2.40 -3.29 5.77
N GLY A 81 3.19 -2.32 5.32
CA GLY A 81 2.77 -0.94 5.20
C GLY A 81 1.83 -0.76 4.02
N HIS A 82 0.74 -0.01 4.21
CA HIS A 82 -0.12 0.39 3.10
C HIS A 82 0.43 1.68 2.48
N ASN A 83 0.51 1.74 1.16
CA ASN A 83 0.85 2.98 0.45
C ASN A 83 -0.31 3.96 0.54
N ILE A 84 -1.54 3.52 0.28
CA ILE A 84 -2.77 4.24 0.58
C ILE A 84 -3.36 3.60 1.85
N PRO A 85 -3.51 4.33 2.96
CA PRO A 85 -4.01 3.75 4.20
C PRO A 85 -5.47 3.32 4.07
N GLU A 86 -5.85 2.27 4.80
CA GLU A 86 -7.23 1.76 4.86
C GLU A 86 -8.24 2.85 5.26
N SER A 87 -7.83 3.80 6.11
CA SER A 87 -8.69 4.93 6.50
C SER A 87 -9.09 5.82 5.32
N LYS A 88 -8.26 5.86 4.26
CA LYS A 88 -8.49 6.58 3.00
C LYS A 88 -8.97 5.66 1.87
N GLY A 89 -9.43 4.44 2.19
CA GLY A 89 -9.96 3.49 1.21
C GLY A 89 -8.89 2.68 0.47
N GLY A 90 -7.67 2.62 1.00
CA GLY A 90 -6.63 1.77 0.42
C GLY A 90 -6.93 0.29 0.57
N GLU A 91 -6.76 -0.44 -0.53
CA GLU A 91 -7.04 -1.87 -0.59
C GLU A 91 -5.98 -2.71 0.13
N THR A 92 -6.37 -3.83 0.73
CA THR A 92 -5.45 -4.82 1.32
C THR A 92 -4.95 -5.81 0.26
N ALA A 93 -4.51 -5.27 -0.87
CA ALA A 93 -3.99 -6.04 -2.00
C ALA A 93 -2.48 -5.81 -2.15
N LEU A 94 -1.76 -6.81 -2.67
CA LEU A 94 -0.32 -6.73 -2.94
C LEU A 94 0.15 -5.40 -3.54
N PRO A 95 -0.45 -4.82 -4.60
CA PRO A 95 0.04 -3.56 -5.19
C PRO A 95 0.06 -2.37 -4.21
N ASN A 96 -0.85 -2.35 -3.24
CA ASN A 96 -0.93 -1.28 -2.24
C ASN A 96 -0.05 -1.54 -1.01
N LEU A 97 0.42 -2.77 -0.81
CA LEU A 97 1.25 -3.13 0.33
C LEU A 97 2.74 -3.00 -0.01
N GLN A 98 3.57 -2.69 0.99
CA GLN A 98 5.04 -2.68 0.91
C GLN A 98 5.64 -3.23 2.22
N ALA A 99 6.74 -3.96 2.13
CA ALA A 99 7.50 -4.43 3.27
C ALA A 99 8.33 -3.28 3.88
N ILE A 100 7.98 -2.87 5.09
CA ILE A 100 8.62 -1.75 5.80
C ILE A 100 8.92 -2.11 7.26
N CYS A 101 9.83 -1.38 7.88
CA CYS A 101 10.12 -1.58 9.30
C CYS A 101 9.01 -1.02 10.20
N ALA A 102 8.86 -1.59 11.39
CA ALA A 102 7.84 -1.17 12.35
C ALA A 102 7.91 0.33 12.71
N ARG A 103 9.13 0.88 12.82
CA ARG A 103 9.36 2.31 13.09
C ARG A 103 8.78 3.20 11.99
N CYS A 104 9.07 2.90 10.73
CA CYS A 104 8.53 3.66 9.61
C CYS A 104 7.02 3.54 9.53
N ASN A 105 6.48 2.32 9.68
CA ASN A 105 5.05 2.06 9.60
C ASN A 105 4.26 2.88 10.64
N THR A 106 4.71 2.85 11.90
CA THR A 106 4.04 3.57 13.00
C THR A 106 4.19 5.09 12.86
N SER A 107 5.38 5.58 12.50
CA SER A 107 5.62 7.02 12.34
C SER A 107 4.88 7.64 11.15
N MET A 108 4.81 6.90 10.03
CA MET A 108 4.05 7.32 8.85
C MET A 108 2.54 7.38 9.16
N GLY A 109 2.03 6.34 9.84
CA GLY A 109 0.61 6.23 10.20
C GLY A 109 -0.29 6.24 8.96
N ASP A 110 -1.43 6.93 9.06
CA ASP A 110 -2.36 7.12 7.95
C ASP A 110 -2.24 8.50 7.27
N ARG A 111 -1.20 9.24 7.61
CA ARG A 111 -1.02 10.63 7.17
C ARG A 111 -0.47 10.71 5.75
N TYR A 112 0.45 9.81 5.42
CA TYR A 112 1.26 9.88 4.20
C TYR A 112 1.23 8.56 3.44
N THR A 113 1.45 8.65 2.13
CA THR A 113 1.90 7.51 1.33
C THR A 113 3.39 7.21 1.58
N ILE A 114 3.86 6.03 1.18
CA ILE A 114 5.27 5.65 1.39
C ILE A 114 6.20 6.56 0.58
N ASP A 115 5.76 6.98 -0.60
CA ASP A 115 6.51 7.90 -1.47
C ASP A 115 6.56 9.31 -0.87
N GLU A 116 5.42 9.83 -0.40
CA GLU A 116 5.36 11.11 0.30
C GLU A 116 6.23 11.11 1.56
N TRP A 117 6.17 10.02 2.33
CA TRP A 117 6.96 9.83 3.54
C TRP A 117 8.46 9.78 3.26
N SER A 118 8.84 9.14 2.15
CA SER A 118 10.23 9.08 1.69
C SER A 118 10.72 10.48 1.30
N LYS A 119 9.97 11.21 0.46
CA LYS A 119 10.33 12.55 0.01
C LYS A 119 10.44 13.57 1.15
N LYS A 120 9.53 13.51 2.13
CA LYS A 120 9.47 14.47 3.25
C LYS A 120 10.77 14.53 4.06
N HIS A 121 11.46 13.40 4.23
CA HIS A 121 12.65 13.30 5.08
C HIS A 121 13.95 13.14 4.29
N GLU A 122 13.89 13.03 2.96
CA GLU A 122 15.07 12.97 2.10
C GLU A 122 15.93 14.24 2.19
N THR A 123 15.29 15.40 2.35
CA THR A 123 15.98 16.70 2.52
C THR A 123 16.80 16.83 3.79
N LEU A 124 16.48 16.04 4.83
CA LEU A 124 17.18 16.09 6.12
C LEU A 124 18.45 15.24 6.14
N VAL A 125 18.55 14.24 5.27
CA VAL A 125 19.67 13.30 5.24
C VAL A 125 20.76 13.78 4.28
N THR A 126 20.39 14.49 3.21
CA THR A 126 21.34 15.03 2.21
C THR A 126 21.94 16.37 2.60
N ALA A 127 21.39 17.05 3.61
CA ALA A 127 21.95 18.31 4.09
C ALA A 127 23.38 18.07 4.64
N PRO A 128 24.39 18.84 4.18
CA PRO A 128 25.73 18.75 4.75
C PRO A 128 25.66 19.08 6.24
N LYS A 129 26.28 18.24 7.07
CA LYS A 129 26.32 18.46 8.52
C LYS A 129 26.88 19.87 8.77
N PRO A 130 26.22 20.72 9.58
CA PRO A 130 26.73 22.05 9.88
C PRO A 130 28.12 21.91 10.50
N MET A 131 29.12 22.62 9.94
CA MET A 131 30.47 22.56 10.47
C MET A 131 30.48 23.00 11.95
N PRO A 132 31.25 22.31 12.81
CA PRO A 132 31.32 22.66 14.22
C PRO A 132 31.86 24.08 14.39
N LYS A 133 31.25 24.85 15.30
CA LYS A 133 31.61 26.26 15.59
C LYS A 133 33.07 26.44 16.01
N SER A 134 33.76 25.38 16.42
CA SER A 134 35.19 25.40 16.77
C SER A 134 36.12 25.57 15.57
N ILE A 135 35.71 25.13 14.37
CA ILE A 135 36.50 25.28 13.13
C ILE A 135 36.51 26.74 12.63
N TRP A 136 35.55 27.57 13.03
CA TRP A 136 35.52 29.01 12.69
C TRP A 136 36.67 29.82 13.32
N ARG A 137 37.26 29.35 14.43
CA ARG A 137 38.39 30.04 15.07
C ARG A 137 39.72 29.85 14.34
N PHE A 138 39.86 28.78 13.55
CA PHE A 138 41.11 28.49 12.84
C PHE A 138 41.25 29.31 11.54
N PHE A 139 40.14 29.65 10.89
CA PHE A 139 40.14 30.42 9.64
C PHE A 139 40.24 31.95 9.81
N ARG A 140 40.16 32.49 11.03
CA ARG A 140 40.27 33.93 11.29
C ARG A 140 41.72 34.45 11.44
N CYS A 141 42.72 33.56 11.50
CA CYS A 141 44.13 33.93 11.68
C CYS A 141 44.95 33.92 10.37
N PHE A 142 44.40 33.42 9.24
CA PHE A 142 45.15 33.25 7.98
C PHE A 142 44.92 34.36 6.95
N SER A 143 44.31 35.48 7.35
CA SER A 143 44.11 36.66 6.48
C SER A 143 44.85 37.92 6.97
N SER A 144 45.85 37.74 7.84
CA SER A 144 46.75 38.82 8.25
C SER A 144 48.21 38.44 7.99
N LYS A 145 48.58 38.39 6.71
CA LYS A 145 49.93 38.69 6.21
C LYS A 145 49.80 39.33 4.85
#